data_AF-A0A2N3JT58-F1
#
_entry.id   AF-A0A2N3JT58-F1
#
_cell.length_a   1.000
_cell.length_b   1.000
_cell.length_c   1.000
_cell.angle_alpha   90.00
_cell.angle_beta   90.00
_cell.angle_gamma   90.00
#
_symmetry.space_group_name_H-M   'P 1'
#
loop_
_entity.id
_entity.type
_entity.pdbx_description
1 polymer ?
#
loop_
_entity_poly.entity_id
_entity_poly.type
_entity_poly.pdbx_seq_one_letter_code
_entity_poly.pdbx_strand_id
1 'polypeptide(L)'
;MLAMARFEDLQHSLWDTSSECTVQPALTDRAIVEAQRLFDVTLPNSLLDLLRHRNGGEVADEWNAFPTSQPTSWSTDHVPFDTMLGIGRREGTTSLLDSPYLVGEWGLPTGLVLFSGDGHCWIGLDYRACGRHREPSVAWSDADFHTELALAPDFRSFIEGLTAARNFE
;
A
#
# COMPACT_ATOMS: atom_id res chain seq x y z
N MET A 1 12.33 23.00 7.15
CA MET A 1 10.92 22.61 7.24
C MET A 1 10.55 22.09 5.86
N LEU A 2 10.64 20.78 5.62
CA LEU A 2 10.18 20.21 4.35
C LEU A 2 8.69 20.53 4.24
N ALA A 3 8.29 21.16 3.15
CA ALA A 3 6.88 21.27 2.82
C ALA A 3 6.40 19.84 2.56
N MET A 4 5.62 19.26 3.47
CA MET A 4 4.94 18.00 3.20
C MET A 4 4.02 18.25 2.00
N ALA A 5 4.17 17.43 0.95
CA ALA A 5 3.31 17.50 -0.20
C ALA A 5 1.88 17.17 0.24
N ARG A 6 0.91 17.94 -0.26
CA ARG A 6 -0.50 17.67 0.07
C ARG A 6 -0.95 16.41 -0.65
N PHE A 7 -1.80 15.63 -0.02
CA PHE A 7 -2.34 14.40 -0.61
C PHE A 7 -2.86 14.60 -2.04
N GLU A 8 -3.54 15.71 -2.32
CA GLU A 8 -4.11 16.01 -3.63
C GLU A 8 -3.02 16.23 -4.71
N ASP A 9 -1.88 16.81 -4.34
CA ASP A 9 -0.74 16.98 -5.26
C ASP A 9 -0.07 15.62 -5.54
N LEU A 10 0.00 14.77 -4.51
CA LEU A 10 0.59 13.43 -4.58
C LEU A 10 -0.21 12.48 -5.48
N GLN A 11 -1.53 12.63 -5.57
CA GLN A 11 -2.35 11.78 -6.45
C GLN A 11 -1.84 11.79 -7.90
N HIS A 12 -1.26 12.90 -8.35
CA HIS A 12 -0.73 13.05 -9.71
C HIS A 12 0.75 12.69 -9.85
N SER A 13 1.57 12.96 -8.82
CA SER A 13 3.02 12.78 -8.89
C SER A 13 3.51 11.44 -8.34
N LEU A 14 2.65 10.67 -7.66
CA LEU A 14 3.02 9.39 -7.06
C LEU A 14 3.43 8.34 -8.10
N TRP A 15 2.86 8.40 -9.30
CA TRP A 15 2.92 7.29 -10.25
C TRP A 15 4.05 7.46 -11.25
N ASP A 16 4.82 6.39 -11.46
CA ASP A 16 5.59 6.28 -12.69
C ASP A 16 4.62 5.92 -13.84
N THR A 17 4.69 6.71 -14.90
CA THR A 17 3.87 6.57 -16.11
C THR A 17 4.63 5.95 -17.28
N SER A 18 5.89 5.59 -17.08
CA SER A 18 6.75 4.94 -18.08
C SER A 18 6.28 3.52 -18.44
N SER A 19 5.56 2.85 -17.53
CA SER A 19 5.07 1.47 -17.63
C SER A 19 3.61 1.37 -17.20
N GLU A 20 2.82 0.56 -17.92
CA GLU A 20 1.41 0.25 -17.58
C GLU A 20 1.18 -1.25 -17.30
N CYS A 21 2.26 -2.02 -17.12
CA CYS A 21 2.19 -3.48 -17.01
C CYS A 21 1.48 -3.95 -15.73
N THR A 22 1.55 -3.17 -14.65
CA THR A 22 1.02 -3.49 -13.31
C THR A 22 -0.28 -2.74 -12.98
N VAL A 23 -0.75 -1.87 -13.88
CA VAL A 23 -1.95 -1.05 -13.68
C VAL A 23 -3.21 -1.87 -13.93
N GLN A 24 -4.16 -1.81 -13.00
CA GLN A 24 -5.48 -2.43 -13.14
C GLN A 24 -6.40 -1.55 -14.01
N PRO A 25 -7.50 -2.10 -14.57
CA PRO A 25 -8.51 -1.29 -15.27
C PRO A 25 -9.05 -0.16 -14.38
N ALA A 26 -9.59 0.90 -14.98
CA ALA A 26 -10.14 2.03 -14.23
C ALA A 26 -11.05 1.57 -13.09
N LEU A 27 -10.85 2.14 -11.89
CA LEU A 27 -11.56 1.72 -10.70
C LEU A 27 -13.06 2.00 -10.85
N THR A 28 -13.89 0.99 -10.59
CA THR A 28 -15.35 1.09 -10.65
C THR A 28 -15.96 0.89 -9.28
N ASP A 29 -17.12 1.50 -9.01
CA ASP A 29 -17.84 1.30 -7.75
C ASP A 29 -18.20 -0.17 -7.52
N ARG A 30 -18.45 -0.92 -8.59
CA ARG A 30 -18.65 -2.37 -8.53
C ARG A 30 -17.42 -3.09 -7.98
N ALA A 31 -16.23 -2.77 -8.49
CA ALA A 31 -14.98 -3.36 -8.02
C ALA A 31 -14.71 -3.01 -6.54
N ILE A 32 -15.02 -1.77 -6.12
CA ILE A 32 -14.93 -1.34 -4.72
C ILE A 32 -15.86 -2.16 -3.82
N VAL A 33 -17.13 -2.33 -4.23
CA VAL A 33 -18.11 -3.12 -3.47
C VAL A 33 -17.69 -4.60 -3.39
N GLU A 34 -17.17 -5.16 -4.49
CA GLU A 34 -16.65 -6.52 -4.50
C GLU A 34 -15.45 -6.68 -3.55
N ALA A 35 -14.50 -5.74 -3.56
CA ALA A 35 -13.34 -5.75 -2.67
C ALA A 35 -13.75 -5.67 -1.19
N GLN A 36 -14.58 -4.69 -0.83
CA GLN A 36 -15.04 -4.53 0.55
C GLN A 36 -15.84 -5.73 1.06
N ARG A 37 -16.65 -6.36 0.20
CA ARG A 37 -17.36 -7.61 0.54
C ARG A 37 -16.42 -8.80 0.70
N LEU A 38 -15.40 -8.90 -0.14
CA LEU A 38 -14.42 -9.99 -0.08
C LEU A 38 -13.67 -9.99 1.26
N PHE A 39 -13.25 -8.81 1.73
CA PHE A 39 -12.51 -8.69 2.98
C PHE A 39 -13.41 -8.52 4.20
N ASP A 40 -14.70 -8.23 3.99
CA ASP A 40 -15.63 -7.77 5.03
C ASP A 40 -15.09 -6.52 5.76
N VAL A 41 -14.57 -5.55 5.01
CA VAL A 41 -14.02 -4.29 5.56
C VAL A 41 -14.52 -3.05 4.83
N THR A 42 -14.35 -1.89 5.44
CA THR A 42 -14.49 -0.59 4.77
C THR A 42 -13.10 -0.08 4.38
N LEU A 43 -12.85 0.09 3.08
CA LEU A 43 -11.55 0.60 2.60
C LEU A 43 -11.43 2.12 2.87
N PRO A 44 -10.23 2.62 3.18
CA PRO A 44 -9.99 4.06 3.37
C PRO A 44 -10.45 4.88 2.17
N ASN A 45 -11.13 6.00 2.41
CA ASN A 45 -11.54 6.90 1.31
C ASN A 45 -10.32 7.45 0.55
N SER A 46 -9.23 7.76 1.26
CA SER A 46 -7.97 8.21 0.66
C SER A 46 -7.39 7.18 -0.31
N LEU A 47 -7.42 5.88 0.05
CA LEU A 47 -7.03 4.80 -0.85
C LEU A 47 -7.91 4.80 -2.11
N LEU A 48 -9.23 4.86 -1.95
CA LEU A 48 -10.16 4.83 -3.08
C LEU A 48 -9.99 6.06 -4.00
N ASP A 49 -9.78 7.24 -3.43
CA ASP A 49 -9.58 8.46 -4.20
C ASP A 49 -8.25 8.43 -4.99
N LEU A 50 -7.20 7.87 -4.40
CA LEU A 50 -5.93 7.64 -5.09
C LEU A 50 -6.09 6.62 -6.23
N LEU A 51 -6.75 5.49 -5.97
CA LEU A 51 -6.97 4.43 -6.97
C LEU A 51 -7.94 4.84 -8.09
N ARG A 52 -8.84 5.81 -7.85
CA ARG A 52 -9.65 6.45 -8.88
C ARG A 52 -8.82 7.28 -9.85
N HIS A 53 -7.73 7.88 -9.39
CA HIS A 53 -6.81 8.60 -10.27
C HIS A 53 -6.00 7.63 -11.14
N ARG A 54 -5.40 6.62 -10.51
CA ARG A 54 -4.72 5.51 -11.21
C ARG A 54 -4.84 4.25 -10.35
N ASN A 55 -5.35 3.17 -10.92
CA ASN A 55 -5.69 1.96 -10.18
C ASN A 55 -4.48 1.03 -10.01
N GLY A 56 -3.51 1.47 -9.20
CA GLY A 56 -2.25 0.79 -8.98
C GLY A 56 -1.20 1.07 -10.07
N GLY A 57 0.00 0.53 -9.87
CA GLY A 57 1.13 0.74 -10.77
C GLY A 57 2.46 0.87 -10.03
N GLU A 58 3.49 1.23 -10.79
CA GLU A 58 4.81 1.61 -10.27
C GLU A 58 4.75 3.01 -9.64
N VAL A 59 5.51 3.18 -8.56
CA VAL A 59 5.64 4.43 -7.80
C VAL A 59 6.88 5.17 -8.30
N ALA A 60 6.77 6.48 -8.50
CA ALA A 60 7.88 7.31 -8.96
C ALA A 60 9.01 7.37 -7.93
N ASP A 61 10.24 7.53 -8.42
CA ASP A 61 11.47 7.58 -7.60
C ASP A 61 11.45 8.69 -6.53
N GLU A 62 10.62 9.71 -6.69
CA GLU A 62 10.41 10.78 -5.71
C GLU A 62 9.68 10.32 -4.42
N TRP A 63 9.00 9.18 -4.47
CA TRP A 63 8.06 8.72 -3.44
C TRP A 63 8.18 7.23 -3.10
N ASN A 64 9.19 6.53 -3.62
CA ASN A 64 9.36 5.09 -3.53
C ASN A 64 9.90 4.57 -2.17
N ALA A 65 9.87 5.38 -1.11
CA ALA A 65 10.25 4.95 0.24
C ALA A 65 9.42 5.62 1.33
N PHE A 66 9.28 4.92 2.46
CA PHE A 66 8.68 5.46 3.67
C PHE A 66 9.69 5.45 4.83
N PRO A 67 9.96 6.60 5.50
CA PRO A 67 10.91 6.69 6.61
C PRO A 67 10.43 5.90 7.84
N THR A 68 11.36 5.26 8.54
CA THR A 68 11.12 4.57 9.81
C THR A 68 12.04 5.09 10.91
N SER A 69 11.56 5.11 12.15
CA SER A 69 12.36 5.51 13.31
C SER A 69 13.12 4.35 13.97
N GLN A 70 12.88 3.13 13.50
CA GLN A 70 13.54 1.91 13.97
C GLN A 70 13.92 1.03 12.78
N PRO A 71 15.01 0.24 12.90
CA PRO A 71 15.50 -0.61 11.83
C PRO A 71 14.51 -1.74 11.51
N THR A 72 14.47 -2.10 10.25
CA THR A 72 13.80 -3.29 9.71
C THR A 72 14.85 -4.29 9.20
N SER A 73 14.42 -5.44 8.70
CA SER A 73 15.30 -6.37 7.97
C SER A 73 15.83 -5.77 6.65
N TRP A 74 15.10 -4.81 6.07
CA TRP A 74 15.43 -4.17 4.80
C TRP A 74 16.45 -3.05 4.95
N SER A 75 16.21 -2.13 5.88
CA SER A 75 17.06 -0.95 6.10
C SER A 75 16.99 -0.46 7.54
N THR A 76 17.95 0.37 7.93
CA THR A 76 18.04 0.97 9.25
C THR A 76 17.00 2.06 9.53
N ASP A 77 16.46 2.69 8.49
CA ASP A 77 15.70 3.94 8.62
C ASP A 77 14.58 4.14 7.58
N HIS A 78 14.28 3.15 6.74
CA HIS A 78 13.16 3.21 5.79
C HIS A 78 12.68 1.81 5.35
N VAL A 79 11.55 1.79 4.66
CA VAL A 79 11.03 0.64 3.91
C VAL A 79 10.73 1.02 2.46
N PRO A 80 10.85 0.08 1.50
CA PRO A 80 10.59 0.35 0.10
C PRO A 80 9.09 0.45 -0.18
N PHE A 81 8.71 1.24 -1.17
CA PHE A 81 7.34 1.37 -1.67
C PHE A 81 7.35 1.55 -3.20
N ASP A 82 7.88 0.55 -3.91
CA ASP A 82 8.14 0.65 -5.35
C ASP A 82 6.89 0.49 -6.22
N THR A 83 5.89 -0.22 -5.71
CA THR A 83 4.65 -0.49 -6.42
C THR A 83 3.44 -0.42 -5.50
N MET A 84 2.29 -0.11 -6.08
CA MET A 84 1.02 -0.15 -5.39
C MET A 84 0.03 -1.04 -6.14
N LEU A 85 -0.59 -1.97 -5.42
CA LEU A 85 -1.60 -2.87 -5.95
C LEU A 85 -2.92 -2.13 -6.17
N GLY A 86 -3.46 -2.25 -7.38
CA GLY A 86 -4.81 -1.79 -7.70
C GLY A 86 -5.89 -2.79 -7.29
N ILE A 87 -7.16 -2.40 -7.47
CA ILE A 87 -8.32 -3.27 -7.30
C ILE A 87 -8.83 -3.69 -8.68
N GLY A 88 -8.62 -4.95 -9.06
CA GLY A 88 -9.06 -5.44 -10.36
C GLY A 88 -8.71 -6.91 -10.56
N ARG A 89 -9.02 -7.44 -11.74
CA ARG A 89 -8.73 -8.83 -12.13
C ARG A 89 -8.08 -8.90 -13.50
N ARG A 90 -7.15 -7.97 -13.80
CA ARG A 90 -6.34 -8.07 -15.01
C ARG A 90 -5.52 -9.35 -14.96
N GLU A 91 -5.62 -10.15 -16.02
CA GLU A 91 -4.87 -11.40 -16.12
C GLU A 91 -3.36 -11.13 -16.06
N GLY A 92 -2.64 -11.93 -15.27
CA GLY A 92 -1.19 -11.79 -15.09
C GLY A 92 -0.75 -10.64 -14.19
N THR A 93 -1.67 -9.99 -13.48
CA THR A 93 -1.34 -8.87 -12.57
C THR A 93 -1.91 -9.12 -11.17
N THR A 94 -1.03 -9.11 -10.16
CA THR A 94 -1.42 -9.14 -8.74
C THR A 94 -2.22 -7.88 -8.39
N SER A 95 -3.21 -8.04 -7.52
CA SER A 95 -4.11 -6.99 -7.09
C SER A 95 -4.35 -7.06 -5.59
N LEU A 96 -4.97 -6.01 -5.06
CA LEU A 96 -5.42 -5.95 -3.68
C LEU A 96 -6.42 -7.09 -3.37
N LEU A 97 -7.17 -7.59 -4.38
CA LEU A 97 -8.09 -8.74 -4.23
C LEU A 97 -7.39 -10.05 -3.88
N ASP A 98 -6.09 -10.15 -4.14
CA ASP A 98 -5.28 -11.35 -3.86
C ASP A 98 -4.79 -11.37 -2.41
N SER A 99 -5.03 -10.32 -1.62
CA SER A 99 -4.63 -10.22 -0.22
C SER A 99 -4.92 -11.46 0.63
N PRO A 100 -6.11 -12.11 0.58
CA PRO A 100 -6.39 -13.27 1.43
C PRO A 100 -5.52 -14.48 1.08
N TYR A 101 -5.23 -14.65 -0.22
CA TYR A 101 -4.30 -15.68 -0.69
C TYR A 101 -2.87 -15.36 -0.23
N LEU A 102 -2.41 -14.13 -0.45
CA LEU A 102 -1.05 -13.70 -0.10
C LEU A 102 -0.80 -13.74 1.41
N VAL A 103 -1.76 -13.30 2.22
CA VAL A 103 -1.68 -13.41 3.69
C VAL A 103 -1.53 -14.86 4.13
N GLY A 104 -2.26 -15.79 3.51
CA GLY A 104 -2.15 -17.22 3.80
C GLY A 104 -0.82 -17.82 3.34
N GLU A 105 -0.40 -17.53 2.10
CA GLU A 105 0.83 -18.05 1.48
C GLU A 105 2.08 -17.65 2.28
N TRP A 106 2.14 -16.38 2.69
CA TRP A 106 3.29 -15.82 3.39
C TRP A 106 3.18 -15.90 4.92
N GLY A 107 2.14 -16.56 5.46
CA GLY A 107 1.93 -16.71 6.89
C GLY A 107 1.76 -15.38 7.64
N LEU A 108 1.24 -14.36 6.97
CA LEU A 108 1.01 -13.03 7.55
C LEU A 108 -0.21 -13.05 8.49
N PRO A 109 -0.30 -12.10 9.42
CA PRO A 109 -1.46 -12.00 10.30
C PRO A 109 -2.78 -11.77 9.56
N THR A 110 -3.83 -12.48 10.00
CA THR A 110 -5.19 -12.25 9.50
C THR A 110 -5.67 -10.85 9.88
N GLY A 111 -6.40 -10.19 8.97
CA GLY A 111 -6.91 -8.83 9.17
C GLY A 111 -6.08 -7.75 8.46
N LEU A 112 -5.07 -8.15 7.68
CA LEU A 112 -4.35 -7.29 6.76
C LEU A 112 -5.01 -7.26 5.38
N VAL A 113 -5.00 -6.10 4.74
CA VAL A 113 -5.30 -5.93 3.31
C VAL A 113 -4.06 -5.34 2.65
N LEU A 114 -3.37 -6.13 1.83
CA LEU A 114 -2.07 -5.79 1.27
C LEU A 114 -2.25 -4.87 0.06
N PHE A 115 -1.45 -3.81 -0.01
CA PHE A 115 -1.47 -2.88 -1.13
C PHE A 115 -0.08 -2.63 -1.73
N SER A 116 0.97 -3.25 -1.21
CA SER A 116 2.31 -3.27 -1.80
C SER A 116 3.10 -4.47 -1.27
N GLY A 117 4.06 -4.95 -2.05
CA GLY A 117 5.00 -5.99 -1.64
C GLY A 117 5.74 -6.62 -2.82
N ASP A 118 6.84 -7.30 -2.51
CA ASP A 118 7.75 -7.92 -3.49
C ASP A 118 7.80 -9.45 -3.39
N GLY A 119 7.02 -10.04 -2.48
CA GLY A 119 7.06 -11.45 -2.13
C GLY A 119 7.63 -11.67 -0.72
N HIS A 120 8.67 -10.95 -0.33
CA HIS A 120 9.31 -11.12 0.98
C HIS A 120 8.78 -10.12 2.01
N CYS A 121 8.65 -8.86 1.56
CA CYS A 121 8.16 -7.75 2.36
C CYS A 121 6.80 -7.29 1.84
N TRP A 122 5.91 -6.90 2.75
CA TRP A 122 4.54 -6.50 2.46
C TRP A 122 4.18 -5.23 3.22
N ILE A 123 3.42 -4.35 2.58
CA ILE A 123 2.77 -3.22 3.23
C ILE A 123 1.26 -3.38 3.07
N GLY A 124 0.54 -3.23 4.19
CA GLY A 124 -0.90 -3.45 4.22
C GLY A 124 -1.63 -2.55 5.20
N LEU A 125 -2.94 -2.43 4.97
CA LEU A 125 -3.89 -1.85 5.91
C LEU A 125 -4.15 -2.86 7.02
N ASP A 126 -3.96 -2.44 8.27
CA ASP A 126 -4.14 -3.26 9.46
C ASP A 126 -5.43 -2.92 10.21
N TYR A 127 -6.41 -3.81 10.13
CA TYR A 127 -7.71 -3.66 10.80
C TYR A 127 -7.78 -4.33 12.17
N ARG A 128 -6.71 -5.00 12.64
CA ARG A 128 -6.74 -5.80 13.87
C ARG A 128 -7.10 -4.99 15.11
N ALA A 129 -6.65 -3.72 15.18
CA ALA A 129 -6.87 -2.85 16.33
C ALA A 129 -8.14 -1.97 16.22
N CYS A 130 -8.44 -1.42 15.04
CA CYS A 130 -9.54 -0.46 14.86
C CYS A 130 -10.90 -1.12 14.61
N GLY A 131 -10.89 -2.37 14.14
CA GLY A 131 -12.07 -3.10 13.68
C GLY A 131 -12.39 -2.85 12.21
N ARG A 132 -13.08 -3.80 11.59
CA ARG A 132 -13.25 -3.93 10.13
C ARG A 132 -13.86 -2.73 9.39
N HIS A 133 -14.56 -1.84 10.09
CA HIS A 133 -15.29 -0.71 9.48
C HIS A 133 -14.82 0.65 9.98
N ARG A 134 -13.59 0.75 10.48
CA ARG A 134 -12.94 2.00 10.86
C ARG A 134 -11.67 2.22 10.06
N GLU A 135 -11.10 3.40 10.19
CA GLU A 135 -9.82 3.75 9.59
C GLU A 135 -8.72 2.80 10.12
N PRO A 136 -8.07 1.99 9.25
CA PRO A 136 -6.96 1.12 9.62
C PRO A 136 -5.64 1.87 9.63
N SER A 137 -4.69 1.42 10.45
CA SER A 137 -3.29 1.83 10.35
C SER A 137 -2.61 1.18 9.15
N VAL A 138 -1.43 1.66 8.78
CA VAL A 138 -0.56 1.02 7.79
C VAL A 138 0.58 0.32 8.50
N ALA A 139 0.84 -0.93 8.13
CA ALA A 139 1.92 -1.75 8.68
C ALA A 139 2.79 -2.32 7.56
N TRP A 140 4.08 -2.45 7.85
CA TRP A 140 5.03 -3.24 7.11
C TRP A 140 5.21 -4.60 7.80
N SER A 141 5.39 -5.65 7.00
CA SER A 141 5.62 -7.01 7.46
C SER A 141 6.71 -7.66 6.63
N ASP A 142 7.65 -8.33 7.29
CA ASP A 142 8.62 -9.22 6.67
C ASP A 142 8.20 -10.67 6.94
N ALA A 143 7.93 -11.41 5.87
CA ALA A 143 7.46 -12.78 5.95
C ALA A 143 8.57 -13.77 6.33
N ASP A 144 9.82 -13.52 5.94
CA ASP A 144 10.95 -14.40 6.18
C ASP A 144 11.40 -14.37 7.65
N PHE A 145 11.34 -13.20 8.28
CA PHE A 145 11.71 -12.99 9.68
C PHE A 145 10.52 -12.94 10.64
N HIS A 146 9.29 -12.96 10.12
CA HIS A 146 8.05 -12.82 10.89
C HIS A 146 8.05 -11.56 11.78
N THR A 147 8.50 -10.43 11.22
CA THR A 147 8.53 -9.14 11.92
C THR A 147 7.53 -8.17 11.34
N GLU A 148 7.02 -7.27 12.19
CA GLU A 148 6.06 -6.25 11.80
C GLU A 148 6.45 -4.88 12.35
N LEU A 149 6.13 -3.83 11.61
CA LEU A 149 6.34 -2.44 11.98
C LEU A 149 5.12 -1.60 11.61
N ALA A 150 4.57 -0.86 12.58
CA ALA A 150 3.58 0.17 12.27
C ALA A 150 4.26 1.34 11.56
N LEU A 151 3.75 1.71 10.39
CA LEU A 151 4.31 2.78 9.56
C LEU A 151 3.55 4.10 9.76
N ALA A 152 2.22 4.06 9.70
CA ALA A 152 1.39 5.26 9.78
C ALA A 152 0.05 4.96 10.47
N PRO A 153 -0.58 5.98 11.10
CA PRO A 153 -1.88 5.80 11.76
C PRO A 153 -3.04 5.58 10.79
N ASP A 154 -2.89 5.96 9.52
CA ASP A 154 -3.88 5.82 8.46
C ASP A 154 -3.22 5.88 7.07
N PHE A 155 -3.96 5.54 6.02
CA PHE A 155 -3.44 5.51 4.65
C PHE A 155 -3.03 6.88 4.12
N ARG A 156 -3.75 7.95 4.50
CA ARG A 156 -3.41 9.31 4.03
C ARG A 156 -2.07 9.74 4.60
N SER A 157 -1.89 9.56 5.91
CA SER A 157 -0.64 9.85 6.62
C SER A 157 0.54 9.04 6.07
N PHE A 158 0.30 7.79 5.61
CA PHE A 158 1.32 7.00 4.92
C PHE A 158 1.75 7.65 3.61
N ILE A 159 0.80 7.98 2.73
CA ILE A 159 1.11 8.60 1.42
C ILE A 159 1.77 9.98 1.58
N GLU A 160 1.29 10.82 2.49
CA GLU A 160 1.87 12.15 2.77
C GLU A 160 3.28 12.07 3.40
N GLY A 161 3.65 10.91 3.96
CA GLY A 161 4.97 10.65 4.54
C GLY A 161 5.99 10.05 3.58
N LEU A 162 5.59 9.70 2.35
CA LEU A 162 6.49 9.12 1.35
C LEU A 162 7.59 10.11 0.94
N THR A 163 8.74 9.56 0.57
CA THR A 163 9.87 10.32 0.05
C THR A 163 10.72 9.44 -0.87
N ALA A 164 11.76 10.02 -1.45
CA ALA A 164 12.63 9.33 -2.36
C ALA A 164 13.61 8.42 -1.60
N ALA A 165 13.75 7.16 -2.01
CA ALA A 165 14.70 6.22 -1.42
C ALA A 165 16.15 6.76 -1.41
N ARG A 166 16.53 7.51 -2.45
CA ARG A 166 17.83 8.20 -2.57
C ARG A 166 18.14 9.20 -1.43
N ASN A 167 17.16 9.55 -0.60
CA ASN A 167 17.38 10.43 0.55
C ASN A 167 17.95 9.70 1.77
N PHE A 168 18.03 8.36 1.74
CA PHE A 168 18.52 7.50 2.83
C PHE A 168 19.91 6.89 2.54
N GLU A 169 20.69 7.54 1.68
CA GLU A 169 22.10 7.17 1.40
C GLU A 169 23.05 7.41 2.60
#